data_AF-A0A383E7K0-F1
#
_entry.id   AF-A0A383E7K0-F1
#
_cell.length_a   1.000
_cell.length_b   1.000
_cell.length_c   1.000
_cell.angle_alpha   90.00
_cell.angle_beta   90.00
_cell.angle_gamma   90.00
#
_symmetry.space_group_name_H-M   'P 1'
#
loop_
_entity.id
_entity.type
_entity.pdbx_description
1 polymer ?
#
loop_
_entity_poly.entity_id
_entity_poly.type
_entity_poly.pdbx_seq_one_letter_code
_entity_poly.pdbx_strand_id
1 'polypeptide(L)'
;MTNFESVKIFMETFGQEVKGKASFPNEKIVKLRSSLIEEEFLELKIALKQKNLEEVADALTDILYVTYGAGHAFGINLDKCFKEVQKSNMSK
;
A
#
# COMPACT_ATOMS: atom_id res chain seq x y z
N MET A 1 6.95 4.48 15.20
CA MET A 1 6.84 4.65 13.74
C MET A 1 5.76 3.68 13.26
N THR A 2 4.81 4.11 12.45
CA THR A 2 3.79 3.20 11.88
C THR A 2 4.32 2.57 10.59
N ASN A 3 3.67 1.50 10.11
CA ASN A 3 4.03 0.88 8.84
C ASN A 3 3.96 1.89 7.68
N PHE A 4 2.95 2.78 7.69
CA PHE A 4 2.84 3.87 6.73
C PHE A 4 4.08 4.80 6.77
N GLU A 5 4.51 5.24 7.96
CA GLU A 5 5.71 6.09 8.08
C GLU A 5 7.00 5.35 7.68
N SER A 6 7.11 4.04 7.93
CA SER A 6 8.25 3.24 7.47
C SER A 6 8.38 3.24 5.94
N VAL A 7 7.26 3.11 5.23
CA VAL A 7 7.24 3.14 3.74
C VAL A 7 7.60 4.53 3.22
N LYS A 8 7.23 5.60 3.94
CA LYS A 8 7.65 6.96 3.59
C LYS A 8 9.17 7.08 3.55
N ILE A 9 9.85 6.58 4.59
CA ILE A 9 11.31 6.63 4.71
C ILE A 9 11.95 5.87 3.56
N PHE A 10 11.45 4.68 3.23
CA PHE A 10 11.90 3.93 2.06
C PHE A 10 11.76 4.76 0.77
N MET A 11 10.58 5.32 0.52
CA MET A 11 10.33 6.13 -0.68
C MET A 11 11.27 7.33 -0.79
N GLU A 12 11.46 8.08 0.29
CA GLU A 12 12.39 9.22 0.33
C GLU A 12 13.85 8.78 0.12
N THR A 13 14.25 7.65 0.73
CA THR A 13 15.60 7.09 0.59
C THR A 13 15.91 6.70 -0.86
N PHE A 14 14.93 6.17 -1.58
CA PHE A 14 15.07 5.73 -2.97
C PHE A 14 14.55 6.74 -4.01
N GLY A 15 14.31 7.99 -3.60
CA GLY A 15 13.94 9.09 -4.52
C GLY A 15 12.55 8.95 -5.16
N GLN A 16 11.65 8.17 -4.57
CA GLN A 16 10.26 8.09 -5.01
C GLN A 16 9.46 9.31 -4.52
N GLU A 17 8.51 9.78 -5.34
CA GLU A 17 7.68 10.93 -5.00
C GLU A 17 6.79 10.66 -3.79
N VAL A 18 6.93 11.49 -2.74
CA VAL A 18 6.02 11.55 -1.58
C VAL A 18 5.32 12.90 -1.59
N LYS A 19 3.99 12.91 -1.64
CA LYS A 19 3.20 14.14 -1.62
C LYS A 19 2.79 14.52 -0.20
N GLY A 20 2.95 15.80 0.15
CA GLY A 20 2.49 16.34 1.44
C GLY A 20 0.98 16.61 1.53
N LYS A 21 0.27 16.64 0.39
CA LYS A 21 -1.17 16.90 0.31
C LYS A 21 -1.84 16.04 -0.77
N ALA A 22 -3.06 15.60 -0.48
CA ALA A 22 -3.90 14.82 -1.36
C ALA A 22 -4.00 15.47 -2.77
N SER A 23 -3.44 14.79 -3.77
CA SER A 23 -3.52 15.17 -5.18
C SER A 23 -3.04 14.03 -6.06
N PHE A 24 -3.44 14.04 -7.34
CA PHE A 24 -2.92 13.09 -8.30
C PHE A 24 -1.42 13.35 -8.58
N PRO A 25 -0.58 12.30 -8.60
CA PRO A 25 0.75 12.38 -9.18
C PRO A 25 0.65 12.32 -10.71
N ASN A 26 1.79 12.37 -11.40
CA ASN A 26 1.79 12.21 -12.86
C ASN A 26 1.30 10.80 -13.27
N GLU A 27 0.86 10.66 -14.52
CA GLU A 27 0.30 9.41 -15.03
C GLU A 27 1.25 8.21 -14.93
N LYS A 28 2.56 8.43 -15.03
CA LYS A 28 3.54 7.34 -14.90
C LYS A 28 3.52 6.76 -13.49
N ILE A 29 3.44 7.61 -12.46
CA ILE A 29 3.37 7.19 -11.07
C ILE A 29 2.02 6.54 -10.77
N VAL A 30 0.91 7.07 -11.31
CA VAL A 30 -0.41 6.43 -11.19
C VAL A 30 -0.38 5.00 -11.75
N LYS A 31 0.16 4.82 -12.95
CA LYS A 31 0.30 3.51 -13.59
C LYS A 31 1.21 2.57 -12.79
N LEU A 32 2.36 3.06 -12.31
CA LEU A 32 3.28 2.30 -11.48
C LEU A 32 2.61 1.81 -10.19
N ARG A 33 1.91 2.68 -9.46
CA ARG A 33 1.25 2.28 -8.21
C ARG A 33 0.14 1.26 -8.44
N SER A 34 -0.63 1.44 -9.51
CA SER A 34 -1.67 0.48 -9.89
C SER A 34 -1.08 -0.88 -10.28
N SER A 35 0.01 -0.91 -11.05
CA SER A 35 0.62 -2.16 -11.51
C SER A 35 1.24 -2.94 -10.35
N LEU A 36 1.93 -2.28 -9.42
CA LEU A 36 2.49 -2.93 -8.23
C LEU A 36 1.39 -3.60 -7.39
N ILE A 37 0.26 -2.90 -7.16
CA ILE A 37 -0.87 -3.49 -6.41
C ILE A 37 -1.46 -4.71 -7.14
N GLU A 38 -1.57 -4.64 -8.48
CA GLU A 38 -2.09 -5.75 -9.28
C GLU A 38 -1.16 -6.97 -9.26
N GLU A 39 0.15 -6.73 -9.28
CA GLU A 39 1.20 -7.76 -9.17
C GLU A 39 1.08 -8.52 -7.84
N GLU A 40 1.14 -7.83 -6.69
CA GLU A 40 1.07 -8.50 -5.38
C GLU A 40 -0.27 -9.23 -5.17
N PHE A 41 -1.35 -8.72 -5.74
CA PHE A 41 -2.64 -9.39 -5.69
C PHE A 41 -2.66 -10.69 -6.50
N LEU A 42 -1.96 -10.73 -7.65
CA LEU A 42 -1.81 -11.95 -8.43
C LEU A 42 -0.98 -12.99 -7.68
N GLU A 43 0.09 -12.57 -7.01
CA GLU A 43 0.92 -13.44 -6.17
C GLU A 43 0.12 -14.06 -5.03
N LEU A 44 -0.68 -13.25 -4.32
CA LEU A 44 -1.59 -13.75 -3.28
C LEU A 44 -2.53 -14.84 -3.84
N LYS A 45 -3.09 -14.64 -5.05
CA LYS A 45 -3.96 -15.65 -5.68
C LYS A 45 -3.23 -16.94 -5.99
N ILE A 46 -1.97 -16.86 -6.40
CA ILE A 46 -1.11 -18.03 -6.67
C ILE A 46 -0.82 -18.77 -5.36
N ALA A 47 -0.40 -18.05 -4.31
CA ALA A 47 -0.12 -18.61 -2.99
C ALA A 47 -1.33 -19.35 -2.38
N LEU A 48 -2.52 -18.74 -2.48
CA LEU A 48 -3.78 -19.34 -2.05
C LEU A 48 -4.10 -20.63 -2.82
N LYS A 49 -3.91 -20.63 -4.15
CA LYS A 49 -4.12 -21.82 -4.99
C LYS A 49 -3.17 -22.95 -4.64
N GLN A 50 -1.93 -22.62 -4.29
CA GLN A 50 -0.90 -23.56 -3.88
C GLN A 50 -1.04 -24.03 -2.43
N LYS A 51 -1.96 -23.41 -1.64
CA LYS A 51 -2.11 -23.64 -0.20
C LYS A 51 -0.80 -23.41 0.57
N ASN A 52 0.00 -22.43 0.14
CA ASN A 52 1.26 -22.09 0.77
C ASN A 52 1.05 -20.89 1.72
N LEU A 53 1.08 -21.14 3.04
CA LEU A 53 0.83 -20.08 4.04
C LEU A 53 1.99 -19.10 4.19
N GLU A 54 3.23 -19.52 3.91
CA GLU A 54 4.40 -18.63 3.94
C GLU A 54 4.26 -17.56 2.86
N GLU A 55 3.99 -17.99 1.63
CA GLU A 55 3.76 -17.10 0.48
C GLU A 55 2.49 -16.25 0.64
N VAL A 56 1.47 -16.75 1.33
CA VAL A 56 0.30 -15.93 1.68
C VAL A 56 0.68 -14.79 2.62
N ALA A 57 1.53 -15.06 3.62
CA ALA A 57 1.97 -14.04 4.55
C ALA A 57 2.87 -12.99 3.86
N ASP A 58 3.72 -13.44 2.94
CA ASP A 58 4.58 -12.59 2.12
C ASP A 58 3.74 -11.65 1.24
N ALA A 59 2.89 -12.21 0.36
CA ALA A 59 2.05 -11.43 -0.55
C ALA A 59 1.08 -10.48 0.19
N LEU A 60 0.52 -10.87 1.35
CA LEU A 60 -0.29 -9.96 2.17
C LEU A 60 0.54 -8.79 2.72
N THR A 61 1.79 -9.03 3.08
CA THR A 61 2.71 -8.00 3.57
C THR A 61 3.10 -7.05 2.45
N ASP A 62 3.38 -7.58 1.26
CA ASP A 62 3.73 -6.75 0.10
C ASP A 62 2.56 -5.92 -0.38
N ILE A 63 1.33 -6.46 -0.40
CA ILE A 63 0.10 -5.69 -0.63
C ILE A 63 0.03 -4.48 0.31
N LEU A 64 0.29 -4.66 1.62
CA LEU A 64 0.31 -3.53 2.55
C LEU A 64 1.39 -2.52 2.17
N TYR A 65 2.59 -2.99 1.83
CA TYR A 65 3.73 -2.15 1.50
C TYR A 65 3.48 -1.30 0.26
N VAL A 66 3.04 -1.91 -0.84
CA VAL A 66 2.75 -1.21 -2.10
C VAL A 66 1.53 -0.30 -1.97
N THR A 67 0.54 -0.69 -1.15
CA THR A 67 -0.65 0.15 -0.85
C THR A 67 -0.26 1.38 -0.06
N TYR A 68 0.60 1.28 0.95
CA TYR A 68 1.12 2.43 1.68
C TYR A 68 1.98 3.33 0.77
N GLY A 69 2.75 2.74 -0.15
CA GLY A 69 3.50 3.48 -1.16
C GLY A 69 2.59 4.31 -2.08
N ALA A 70 1.43 3.75 -2.47
CA ALA A 70 0.41 4.48 -3.18
C ALA A 70 -0.15 5.63 -2.31
N GLY A 71 -0.51 5.37 -1.06
CA GLY A 71 -0.98 6.41 -0.12
C GLY A 71 -0.06 7.64 -0.10
N HIS A 72 1.25 7.45 0.04
CA HIS A 72 2.24 8.53 -0.01
C HIS A 72 2.34 9.22 -1.38
N ALA A 73 2.33 8.45 -2.46
CA ALA A 73 2.38 9.00 -3.82
C ALA A 73 1.17 9.88 -4.16
N PHE A 74 0.00 9.61 -3.55
CA PHE A 74 -1.21 10.44 -3.67
C PHE A 74 -1.33 11.50 -2.58
N GLY A 75 -0.47 11.50 -1.56
CA GLY A 75 -0.53 12.40 -0.41
C GLY A 75 -1.73 12.14 0.50
N ILE A 76 -2.17 10.88 0.58
CA ILE A 76 -3.29 10.41 1.39
C ILE A 76 -2.72 9.64 2.58
N ASN A 77 -3.00 10.12 3.79
CA ASN A 77 -2.56 9.45 5.01
C ASN A 77 -3.46 8.23 5.31
N LEU A 78 -2.97 7.04 4.95
CA LEU A 78 -3.74 5.81 5.11
C LEU A 78 -3.89 5.37 6.57
N ASP A 79 -3.00 5.75 7.49
CA ASP A 79 -3.23 5.51 8.93
C ASP A 79 -4.48 6.26 9.42
N LYS A 80 -4.71 7.49 8.95
CA LYS A 80 -5.93 8.25 9.26
C LYS A 80 -7.16 7.62 8.61
N CYS A 81 -7.07 7.25 7.33
CA CYS A 81 -8.17 6.58 6.64
C CYS A 81 -8.55 5.25 7.32
N PHE A 82 -7.57 4.44 7.70
CA PHE A 82 -7.78 3.18 8.38
C PHE A 82 -8.46 3.37 9.74
N LYS A 83 -8.03 4.36 10.54
CA LYS A 83 -8.67 4.69 11.82
C LYS A 83 -10.15 5.01 11.66
N GLU A 84 -10.52 5.80 10.64
CA GLU A 84 -11.92 6.12 10.38
C GLU A 84 -12.73 4.90 9.92
N VAL A 85 -12.17 4.07 9.03
CA VAL A 85 -12.79 2.80 8.60
C VAL A 85 -13.00 1.88 9.79
N GLN A 86 -11.99 1.71 10.64
CA GLN A 86 -12.08 0.89 11.84
C GLN A 86 -13.16 1.39 12.79
N LYS A 87 -13.19 2.70 13.09
CA LYS A 87 -14.21 3.30 13.94
C LYS A 87 -15.62 3.04 13.40
N SER A 88 -15.82 3.22 12.09
CA SER A 88 -17.10 2.96 11.44
C SER A 88 -17.50 1.49 11.52
N ASN A 89 -16.58 0.57 11.25
CA ASN A 89 -16.85 -0.87 11.28
C ASN A 89 -17.15 -1.39 12.68
N MET A 90 -16.52 -0.83 13.72
CA MET A 90 -16.80 -1.20 15.11
C MET A 90 -18.11 -0.61 15.67
N SER A 91 -18.74 0.33 14.95
CA SER A 91 -20.05 0.91 15.30
C SER A 91 -21.23 0.27 14.57
N LYS A 92 -20.98 -0.74 13.72
CA LYS A 92 -22.00 -1.54 13.03
C LYS A 92 -22.42 -2.71 13.91
#